data_AF-A0A4V3GYK3-F1
#
_entry.id   AF-A0A4V3GYK3-F1
#
_cell.length_a   1.000
_cell.length_b   1.000
_cell.length_c   1.000
_cell.angle_alpha   90.00
_cell.angle_beta   90.00
_cell.angle_gamma   90.00
#
_symmetry.space_group_name_H-M   'P 1'
#
loop_
_entity.id
_entity.type
_entity.pdbx_description
1 polymer ?
#
loop_
_entity_poly.entity_id
_entity_poly.type
_entity_poly.pdbx_seq_one_letter_code
_entity_poly.pdbx_strand_id
1 'polypeptide(L)'
;MSKKAYLNGEGFTLIEVIIAIAIVGIVTTAAYNFLISSNKIFHNEDKKASAQNDLQIVSKFIETQLKYAKQIEVLNNANNIQHDQFSYITLDNTKHKISYFPMNRLNAEVEEEVVNSDKFKGNYDFDLSFKVSQDKPRLLSYTVSINELNLSLSSAITSPNLENDIRYPSSSDREGVVVAYEPLYGIGDSIYDKLGWNKFWTEMVSEVYQDEEDSGASGGFKFESSADGTDLSLNITGGEGLPKGGMIFKEIRDDHFEDIPANIDSYSIEVDAINRDTGKGGYGILLRGFYDTETQKDFGYMFQFDPGAHGFVLRRIKNGDHFNTANIGVNAYRPSSGLTSHDGLYGAEYTPYDIANESFTWDSGERWWRRVSETWSNKWWQRYKTKIKVQTQPGGDLIVRAQLEDKDGNKSEEMWFGDFGEIKLNGTVFKGRKLDWDFFSRSNELPGDFLAIRAWDRSGAAHNTDFYEISLEGAEPGVMDLENNYYDKELKLIFDENLNNLENYKTDEVINKLNEDLIIKDLYGNKHEIFNIEFSYDDRELVIILEDSISSGSIEYYPSEEEITTKEGEQVKVNGILFDNQGNEVNEFNREF
;
A
#
# COMPACT_ATOMS: atom_id res chain seq x y z
N MET A 1 11.93 61.13 -59.00
CA MET A 1 12.34 59.98 -58.15
C MET A 1 11.64 58.73 -58.67
N SER A 2 12.37 57.62 -58.69
CA SER A 2 12.27 56.48 -59.62
C SER A 2 10.87 56.12 -60.12
N LYS A 3 10.72 56.16 -61.46
CA LYS A 3 9.49 56.03 -62.24
C LYS A 3 8.79 54.69 -62.01
N LYS A 4 7.55 54.78 -61.53
CA LYS A 4 6.48 53.80 -61.70
C LYS A 4 6.36 53.41 -63.18
N ALA A 5 6.60 52.15 -63.50
CA ALA A 5 6.13 51.55 -64.75
C ALA A 5 4.61 51.39 -64.63
N TYR A 6 3.87 52.35 -65.19
CA TYR A 6 2.43 52.27 -65.37
C TYR A 6 2.13 51.23 -66.46
N LEU A 7 1.35 50.22 -66.11
CA LEU A 7 0.78 49.22 -67.00
C LEU A 7 -0.04 49.91 -68.10
N ASN A 8 0.24 49.57 -69.37
CA ASN A 8 -0.60 49.97 -70.50
C ASN A 8 -2.05 49.51 -70.26
N GLY A 9 -3.01 50.42 -70.42
CA GLY A 9 -4.43 50.22 -70.14
C GLY A 9 -5.18 49.36 -71.17
N GLU A 10 -4.63 48.21 -71.53
CA GLU A 10 -5.37 47.18 -72.28
C GLU A 10 -5.99 46.21 -71.27
N GLY A 11 -7.31 46.22 -71.16
CA GLY A 11 -8.03 45.27 -70.31
C GLY A 11 -7.90 43.84 -70.84
N PHE A 12 -7.91 42.86 -69.93
CA PHE A 12 -7.91 41.45 -70.33
C PHE A 12 -9.14 41.12 -71.15
N THR A 13 -8.95 40.40 -72.24
CA THR A 13 -10.06 39.86 -73.00
C THR A 13 -10.70 38.69 -72.24
N LEU A 14 -12.00 38.48 -72.41
CA LEU A 14 -12.73 37.39 -71.75
C LEU A 14 -12.10 36.01 -72.05
N ILE A 15 -11.57 35.82 -73.26
CA ILE A 15 -10.94 34.57 -73.68
C ILE A 15 -9.63 34.29 -72.93
N GLU A 16 -8.81 35.32 -72.67
CA GLU A 16 -7.57 35.16 -71.90
C GLU A 16 -7.84 34.73 -70.46
N VAL A 17 -8.89 35.27 -69.84
CA VAL A 17 -9.30 34.89 -68.49
C VAL A 17 -9.77 33.43 -68.45
N ILE A 18 -10.57 32.99 -69.44
CA ILE A 18 -11.01 31.59 -69.54
C ILE A 18 -9.82 30.64 -69.71
N ILE A 19 -8.87 30.98 -70.59
CA ILE A 19 -7.66 30.17 -70.80
C ILE A 19 -6.81 30.12 -69.53
N ALA A 20 -6.61 31.24 -68.83
CA ALA A 20 -5.85 31.28 -67.59
C ALA A 20 -6.49 30.41 -66.49
N ILE A 21 -7.81 30.50 -66.31
CA ILE A 21 -8.54 29.67 -65.34
C ILE A 21 -8.42 28.19 -65.72
N ALA A 22 -8.53 27.84 -67.01
CA ALA A 22 -8.38 26.46 -67.47
C ALA A 22 -6.97 25.92 -67.17
N ILE A 23 -5.91 26.70 -67.44
CA ILE A 23 -4.53 26.31 -67.14
C ILE A 23 -4.32 26.16 -65.63
N VAL A 24 -4.79 27.11 -64.82
CA VAL A 24 -4.70 27.03 -63.35
C VAL A 24 -5.42 25.78 -62.83
N GLY A 25 -6.59 25.44 -63.38
CA GLY A 25 -7.32 24.24 -63.01
C GLY A 25 -6.55 22.95 -63.30
N ILE A 26 -5.89 22.87 -64.47
CA ILE A 26 -5.04 21.73 -64.84
C ILE A 26 -3.83 21.63 -63.90
N VAL A 27 -3.11 22.75 -63.68
CA VAL A 27 -1.93 22.80 -62.81
C VAL A 27 -2.29 22.44 -61.36
N THR A 28 -3.39 22.99 -60.84
CA THR A 28 -3.86 22.70 -59.48
C THR A 28 -4.21 21.21 -59.32
N THR A 29 -4.87 20.61 -60.31
CA THR A 29 -5.19 19.18 -60.29
C THR A 29 -3.93 18.32 -60.28
N ALA A 30 -2.93 18.67 -61.11
CA ALA A 30 -1.65 17.97 -61.13
C ALA A 30 -0.90 18.10 -59.79
N ALA A 31 -0.86 19.30 -59.20
CA ALA A 31 -0.24 19.55 -57.90
C ALA A 31 -0.95 18.78 -56.77
N TYR A 32 -2.28 18.73 -56.76
CA TYR A 32 -3.06 17.99 -55.77
C TYR A 32 -2.81 16.47 -55.84
N ASN A 33 -2.75 15.92 -57.05
CA ASN A 33 -2.39 14.50 -57.23
C ASN A 33 -0.97 14.19 -56.73
N PHE A 34 -0.02 15.10 -56.96
CA PHE A 34 1.33 14.97 -56.43
C PHE A 34 1.33 14.99 -54.90
N LEU A 35 0.63 15.93 -54.26
CA LEU A 35 0.52 16.02 -52.80
C LEU A 35 -0.11 14.77 -52.18
N ILE A 36 -1.19 14.23 -52.75
CA ILE A 36 -1.80 12.98 -52.26
C ILE A 36 -0.82 11.82 -52.39
N SER A 37 -0.13 11.71 -53.54
CA SER A 37 0.86 10.65 -53.76
C SER A 37 2.02 10.75 -52.78
N SER A 38 2.59 11.95 -52.59
CA SER A 38 3.65 12.20 -51.62
C SER A 38 3.22 11.88 -50.20
N ASN A 39 2.00 12.26 -49.81
CA ASN A 39 1.49 11.96 -48.48
C ASN A 39 1.34 10.45 -48.24
N LYS A 40 0.80 9.72 -49.23
CA LYS A 40 0.69 8.25 -49.17
C LYS A 40 2.04 7.56 -49.10
N ILE A 41 3.00 7.98 -49.92
CA ILE A 41 4.37 7.44 -49.89
C ILE A 41 5.00 7.69 -48.53
N PHE A 42 4.91 8.92 -48.00
CA PHE A 42 5.46 9.27 -46.70
C PHE A 42 4.87 8.42 -45.58
N HIS A 43 3.54 8.27 -45.50
CA HIS A 43 2.89 7.45 -44.47
C HIS A 43 3.25 5.96 -44.60
N ASN A 44 3.38 5.44 -45.82
CA ASN A 44 3.80 4.06 -46.04
C ASN A 44 5.25 3.81 -45.63
N GLU A 45 6.15 4.76 -45.92
CA GLU A 45 7.56 4.64 -45.52
C GLU A 45 7.74 4.84 -44.02
N ASP A 46 6.95 5.70 -43.38
CA ASP A 46 6.90 5.86 -41.92
C ASP A 46 6.38 4.57 -41.25
N LYS A 47 5.27 4.00 -41.73
CA LYS A 47 4.74 2.70 -41.25
C LYS A 47 5.77 1.58 -41.39
N LYS A 48 6.51 1.52 -42.51
CA LYS A 48 7.60 0.54 -42.72
C LYS A 48 8.80 0.78 -41.81
N ALA A 49 9.21 2.02 -41.61
CA ALA A 49 10.34 2.35 -40.74
C ALA A 49 10.06 1.95 -39.29
N SER A 50 8.87 2.28 -38.78
CA SER A 50 8.40 1.84 -37.46
C SER A 50 8.33 0.33 -37.35
N ALA A 51 7.74 -0.35 -38.35
CA ALA A 51 7.70 -1.81 -38.42
C ALA A 51 9.08 -2.47 -38.41
N GLN A 52 10.05 -1.92 -39.13
CA GLN A 52 11.42 -2.42 -39.12
C GLN A 52 12.09 -2.24 -37.75
N ASN A 53 11.85 -1.11 -37.08
CA ASN A 53 12.35 -0.87 -35.74
C ASN A 53 11.73 -1.87 -34.73
N ASP A 54 10.43 -2.11 -34.82
CA ASP A 54 9.72 -3.08 -33.98
C ASP A 54 10.26 -4.50 -34.16
N LEU A 55 10.47 -4.94 -35.41
CA LEU A 55 11.11 -6.24 -35.70
C LEU A 55 12.50 -6.35 -35.07
N GLN A 56 13.28 -5.27 -35.05
CA GLN A 56 14.59 -5.24 -34.40
C GLN A 56 14.49 -5.30 -32.87
N ILE A 57 13.53 -4.60 -32.26
CA ILE A 57 13.27 -4.66 -30.81
C ILE A 57 12.93 -6.10 -30.41
N VAL A 58 11.97 -6.70 -31.08
CA VAL A 58 11.52 -8.08 -30.82
C VAL A 58 12.67 -9.07 -30.99
N SER A 59 13.43 -8.95 -32.08
CA SER A 59 14.58 -9.83 -32.33
C SER A 59 15.66 -9.73 -31.27
N LYS A 60 16.06 -8.50 -30.92
CA LYS A 60 17.05 -8.27 -29.87
C LYS A 60 16.55 -8.77 -28.51
N PHE A 61 15.26 -8.61 -28.24
CA PHE A 61 14.63 -9.12 -27.03
C PHE A 61 14.71 -10.66 -26.98
N ILE A 62 14.21 -11.36 -28.00
CA ILE A 62 14.28 -12.83 -28.13
C ILE A 62 15.73 -13.32 -27.98
N GLU A 63 16.69 -12.67 -28.64
CA GLU A 63 18.11 -13.02 -28.54
C GLU A 63 18.64 -12.87 -27.11
N THR A 64 18.31 -11.77 -26.44
CA THR A 64 18.78 -11.50 -25.08
C THR A 64 18.24 -12.54 -24.10
N GLN A 65 16.95 -12.83 -24.19
CA GLN A 65 16.29 -13.80 -23.30
C GLN A 65 16.81 -15.22 -23.52
N LEU A 66 16.89 -15.68 -24.77
CA LEU A 66 17.22 -17.07 -25.07
C LEU A 66 18.72 -17.37 -25.02
N LYS A 67 19.60 -16.37 -25.18
CA LYS A 67 21.06 -16.57 -25.16
C LYS A 67 21.56 -17.15 -23.84
N TYR A 68 20.88 -16.87 -22.73
CA TYR A 68 21.27 -17.34 -21.40
C TYR A 68 20.30 -18.39 -20.84
N ALA A 69 19.48 -19.04 -21.67
CA ALA A 69 18.57 -20.06 -21.20
C ALA A 69 19.28 -21.39 -20.83
N LYS A 70 18.90 -22.01 -19.71
CA LYS A 70 19.27 -23.38 -19.32
C LYS A 70 18.45 -24.45 -20.02
N GLN A 71 17.17 -24.14 -20.25
CA GLN A 71 16.23 -25.01 -20.96
C GLN A 71 15.41 -24.17 -21.92
N ILE A 72 15.05 -24.74 -23.07
CA ILE A 72 14.18 -24.11 -24.06
C ILE A 72 13.18 -25.15 -24.55
N GLU A 73 11.91 -24.75 -24.62
CA GLU A 73 10.81 -25.52 -25.20
C GLU A 73 10.10 -24.68 -26.27
N VAL A 74 9.90 -25.26 -27.45
CA VAL A 74 9.07 -24.67 -28.50
C VAL A 74 7.68 -25.27 -28.41
N LEU A 75 6.65 -24.43 -28.37
CA LEU A 75 5.26 -24.82 -28.15
C LEU A 75 4.34 -24.21 -29.21
N ASN A 76 3.22 -24.90 -29.47
CA ASN A 76 2.19 -24.45 -30.42
C ASN A 76 1.20 -23.46 -29.80
N ASN A 77 1.13 -23.38 -28.47
CA ASN A 77 0.32 -22.43 -27.72
C ASN A 77 0.91 -22.27 -26.31
N ALA A 78 0.47 -21.24 -25.59
CA ALA A 78 0.92 -20.93 -24.24
C ALA A 78 0.11 -21.64 -23.14
N ASN A 79 -0.79 -22.58 -23.49
CA ASN A 79 -1.68 -23.17 -22.51
C ASN A 79 -0.92 -24.12 -21.58
N ASN A 80 -1.10 -23.96 -20.26
CA ASN A 80 -0.50 -24.78 -19.21
C ASN A 80 1.03 -24.65 -19.07
N ILE A 81 1.61 -23.51 -19.44
CA ILE A 81 3.00 -23.22 -19.07
C ILE A 81 3.06 -22.96 -17.56
N GLN A 82 3.99 -23.63 -16.88
CA GLN A 82 4.28 -23.43 -15.47
C GLN A 82 5.16 -22.18 -15.32
N HIS A 83 4.56 -21.07 -14.88
CA HIS A 83 5.22 -19.77 -14.74
C HIS A 83 6.29 -19.75 -13.65
N ASP A 84 6.24 -20.67 -12.69
CA ASP A 84 7.29 -20.91 -11.70
C ASP A 84 8.54 -21.58 -12.26
N GLN A 85 8.47 -22.16 -13.46
CA GLN A 85 9.57 -22.88 -14.10
C GLN A 85 10.08 -22.21 -15.38
N PHE A 86 9.19 -21.52 -16.10
CA PHE A 86 9.49 -21.00 -17.43
C PHE A 86 9.07 -19.54 -17.56
N SER A 87 9.95 -18.77 -18.20
CA SER A 87 9.53 -17.56 -18.89
C SER A 87 9.12 -17.95 -20.31
N TYR A 88 8.23 -17.20 -20.95
CA TYR A 88 7.91 -17.46 -22.36
C TYR A 88 7.60 -16.21 -23.17
N ILE A 89 7.82 -16.33 -24.48
CA ILE A 89 7.48 -15.30 -25.47
C ILE A 89 6.41 -15.88 -26.37
N THR A 90 5.32 -15.13 -26.57
CA THR A 90 4.18 -15.52 -27.39
C THR A 90 3.69 -14.36 -28.23
N LEU A 91 2.95 -14.68 -29.28
CA LEU A 91 2.28 -13.75 -30.17
C LEU A 91 0.78 -13.74 -29.83
N ASP A 92 0.28 -12.60 -29.38
CA ASP A 92 -1.16 -12.34 -29.28
C ASP A 92 -1.66 -11.69 -30.57
N ASN A 93 -2.08 -12.54 -31.50
CA ASN A 93 -2.65 -12.11 -32.78
C ASN A 93 -3.93 -11.28 -32.62
N THR A 94 -4.64 -11.39 -31.49
CA THR A 94 -5.87 -10.61 -31.29
C THR A 94 -5.59 -9.17 -30.88
N LYS A 95 -4.40 -8.91 -30.32
CA LYS A 95 -3.97 -7.59 -29.83
C LYS A 95 -2.82 -6.98 -30.63
N HIS A 96 -2.47 -7.57 -31.78
CA HIS A 96 -1.32 -7.14 -32.59
C HIS A 96 -0.03 -6.96 -31.77
N LYS A 97 0.19 -7.86 -30.80
CA LYS A 97 1.18 -7.70 -29.73
C LYS A 97 2.07 -8.93 -29.59
N ILE A 98 3.36 -8.70 -29.38
CA ILE A 98 4.28 -9.72 -28.90
C ILE A 98 4.47 -9.51 -27.41
N SER A 99 4.23 -10.58 -26.67
CA SER A 99 4.17 -10.57 -25.21
C SER A 99 5.25 -11.47 -24.63
N TYR A 100 5.77 -11.06 -23.50
CA TYR A 100 6.72 -11.80 -22.69
C TYR A 100 6.09 -12.07 -21.33
N PHE A 101 6.23 -13.29 -20.83
CA PHE A 101 5.74 -13.68 -19.52
C PHE A 101 6.95 -14.16 -18.73
N PRO A 102 7.46 -13.37 -17.77
CA PRO A 102 8.62 -13.74 -16.98
C PRO A 102 8.31 -14.93 -16.08
N MET A 103 9.31 -15.78 -15.88
CA MET A 103 9.32 -16.79 -14.84
C MET A 103 9.21 -16.08 -13.49
N ASN A 104 8.32 -16.57 -12.64
CA ASN A 104 8.09 -16.02 -11.32
C ASN A 104 7.64 -17.10 -10.35
N ARG A 105 8.14 -17.02 -9.11
CA ARG A 105 7.89 -18.01 -8.06
C ARG A 105 6.42 -18.14 -7.66
N LEU A 106 5.62 -17.11 -7.95
CA LEU A 106 4.18 -17.08 -7.68
C LEU A 106 3.35 -17.94 -8.66
N ASN A 107 3.97 -18.46 -9.72
CA ASN A 107 3.28 -19.10 -10.83
C ASN A 107 2.15 -18.24 -11.43
N ALA A 108 2.31 -16.91 -11.39
CA ALA A 108 1.33 -15.94 -11.85
C ALA A 108 1.56 -15.59 -13.34
N GLU A 109 0.47 -15.40 -14.08
CA GLU A 109 0.52 -14.97 -15.47
C GLU A 109 0.66 -13.44 -15.55
N VAL A 110 1.89 -12.94 -15.55
CA VAL A 110 2.18 -11.50 -15.71
C VAL A 110 2.66 -11.21 -17.11
N GLU A 111 1.88 -10.44 -17.85
CA GLU A 111 2.16 -10.12 -19.24
C GLU A 111 2.99 -8.83 -19.36
N GLU A 112 4.15 -8.94 -20.00
CA GLU A 112 4.98 -7.81 -20.41
C GLU A 112 4.83 -7.57 -21.91
N GLU A 113 4.51 -6.32 -22.27
CA GLU A 113 4.48 -5.91 -23.66
C GLU A 113 5.91 -5.72 -24.18
N VAL A 114 6.33 -6.56 -25.14
CA VAL A 114 7.59 -6.36 -25.87
C VAL A 114 7.40 -5.29 -26.93
N VAL A 115 6.37 -5.45 -27.75
CA VAL A 115 5.94 -4.49 -28.78
C VAL A 115 4.42 -4.60 -28.99
N ASN A 116 3.76 -3.47 -29.19
CA ASN A 116 2.34 -3.36 -29.52
C ASN A 116 2.12 -2.40 -30.69
N SER A 117 1.73 -2.92 -31.85
CA SER A 117 1.65 -2.11 -33.08
C SER A 117 0.52 -1.06 -33.06
N ASP A 118 -0.47 -1.20 -32.16
CA ASP A 118 -1.54 -0.22 -31.97
C ASP A 118 -1.04 1.08 -31.36
N LYS A 119 -0.07 1.01 -30.44
CA LYS A 119 0.54 2.20 -29.82
C LYS A 119 1.41 2.99 -30.80
N PHE A 120 1.98 2.32 -31.81
CA PHE A 120 3.00 2.90 -32.70
C PHE A 120 2.48 3.37 -34.06
N LYS A 121 1.17 3.67 -34.19
CA LYS A 121 0.50 4.11 -35.44
C LYS A 121 0.58 3.10 -36.60
N GLY A 122 1.17 1.94 -36.36
CA GLY A 122 1.48 0.94 -37.35
C GLY A 122 0.26 0.15 -37.78
N ASN A 123 -0.55 -0.28 -36.80
CA ASN A 123 -1.70 -1.17 -36.97
C ASN A 123 -1.41 -2.26 -38.01
N TYR A 124 -0.52 -3.18 -37.63
CA TYR A 124 -0.08 -4.30 -38.46
C TYR A 124 0.05 -5.56 -37.61
N ASP A 125 -0.20 -6.70 -38.26
CA ASP A 125 -0.05 -8.03 -37.68
C ASP A 125 1.41 -8.50 -37.69
N PHE A 126 1.84 -9.04 -36.56
CA PHE A 126 3.06 -9.84 -36.49
C PHE A 126 2.76 -11.30 -36.82
N ASP A 127 3.75 -11.98 -37.35
CA ASP A 127 3.81 -13.43 -37.47
C ASP A 127 5.13 -13.88 -36.85
N LEU A 128 5.07 -14.81 -35.90
CA LEU A 128 6.20 -15.27 -35.10
C LEU A 128 6.27 -16.79 -35.17
N SER A 129 7.38 -17.31 -35.65
CA SER A 129 7.64 -18.74 -35.69
C SER A 129 9.01 -19.08 -35.13
N PHE A 130 9.06 -20.14 -34.35
CA PHE A 130 10.25 -20.76 -33.79
C PHE A 130 10.45 -22.12 -34.45
N LYS A 131 11.68 -22.48 -34.77
CA LYS A 131 12.02 -23.74 -35.45
C LYS A 131 13.31 -24.35 -34.91
N VAL A 132 13.22 -25.60 -34.45
CA VAL A 132 14.38 -26.37 -33.99
C VAL A 132 15.05 -27.08 -35.17
N SER A 133 16.36 -26.90 -35.34
CA SER A 133 17.10 -27.52 -36.43
C SER A 133 17.12 -29.06 -36.34
N GLN A 134 17.00 -29.74 -37.48
CA GLN A 134 17.09 -31.21 -37.57
C GLN A 134 18.49 -31.73 -37.23
N ASP A 135 19.51 -31.08 -37.80
CA ASP A 135 20.90 -31.51 -37.68
C ASP A 135 21.57 -30.96 -36.41
N LYS A 136 21.01 -29.91 -35.80
CA LYS A 136 21.55 -29.22 -34.64
C LYS A 136 20.44 -28.98 -33.61
N PRO A 137 20.10 -29.98 -32.78
CA PRO A 137 18.95 -29.88 -31.87
C PRO A 137 19.08 -28.81 -30.76
N ARG A 138 20.24 -28.15 -30.64
CA ARG A 138 20.50 -26.99 -29.76
C ARG A 138 20.53 -25.64 -30.51
N LEU A 139 20.14 -25.63 -31.78
CA LEU A 139 20.00 -24.44 -32.61
C LEU A 139 18.52 -24.14 -32.81
N LEU A 140 18.07 -23.02 -32.23
CA LEU A 140 16.73 -22.49 -32.40
C LEU A 140 16.78 -21.36 -33.44
N SER A 141 16.10 -21.56 -34.57
CA SER A 141 15.83 -20.46 -35.50
C SER A 141 14.50 -19.81 -35.14
N TYR A 142 14.38 -18.51 -35.38
CA TYR A 142 13.10 -17.83 -35.30
C TYR A 142 12.92 -16.87 -36.48
N THR A 143 11.67 -16.62 -36.86
CA THR A 143 11.29 -15.62 -37.86
C THR A 143 10.18 -14.77 -37.29
N VAL A 144 10.38 -13.45 -37.34
CA VAL A 144 9.33 -12.45 -37.06
C VAL A 144 9.04 -11.72 -38.37
N SER A 145 7.77 -11.66 -38.78
CA SER A 145 7.36 -11.01 -40.03
C SER A 145 6.12 -10.16 -39.87
N ILE A 146 5.97 -9.19 -40.77
CA ILE A 146 4.80 -8.34 -40.92
C ILE A 146 4.33 -8.47 -42.37
N ASN A 147 3.37 -9.36 -42.59
CA ASN A 147 2.96 -9.80 -43.92
C ASN A 147 2.41 -8.65 -44.78
N GLU A 148 1.66 -7.72 -44.17
CA GLU A 148 1.11 -6.54 -44.86
C GLU A 148 2.18 -5.66 -45.51
N LEU A 149 3.37 -5.62 -44.90
CA LEU A 149 4.48 -4.74 -45.29
C LEU A 149 5.58 -5.48 -46.05
N ASN A 150 5.46 -6.80 -46.23
CA ASN A 150 6.50 -7.67 -46.78
C ASN A 150 7.85 -7.51 -46.04
N LEU A 151 7.78 -7.37 -44.72
CA LEU A 151 8.96 -7.28 -43.86
C LEU A 151 9.13 -8.59 -43.10
N SER A 152 10.35 -9.10 -43.03
CA SER A 152 10.69 -10.25 -42.22
C SER A 152 12.11 -10.13 -41.68
N LEU A 153 12.30 -10.69 -40.49
CA LEU A 153 13.59 -10.81 -39.85
C LEU A 153 13.73 -12.23 -39.31
N SER A 154 14.79 -12.91 -39.73
CA SER A 154 15.10 -14.27 -39.29
C SER A 154 16.47 -14.29 -38.64
N SER A 155 16.57 -14.99 -37.50
CA SER A 155 17.84 -15.20 -36.80
C SER A 155 17.86 -16.62 -36.22
N ALA A 156 19.02 -17.02 -35.71
CA ALA A 156 19.20 -18.32 -35.08
C ALA A 156 20.10 -18.19 -33.86
N ILE A 157 19.68 -18.80 -32.76
CA ILE A 157 20.31 -18.69 -31.46
C ILE A 157 20.73 -20.08 -31.00
N THR A 158 21.89 -20.15 -30.38
CA THR A 158 22.29 -21.29 -29.55
C THR A 158 22.61 -20.75 -28.17
N SER A 159 22.06 -21.36 -27.13
CA SER A 159 22.45 -21.03 -25.76
C SER A 159 23.59 -21.97 -25.33
N PRO A 160 24.74 -21.42 -24.90
CA PRO A 160 25.85 -22.22 -24.40
C PRO A 160 25.50 -22.94 -23.09
N ASN A 161 24.47 -22.47 -22.37
CA ASN A 161 24.09 -22.97 -21.05
C ASN A 161 22.99 -24.05 -21.10
N LEU A 162 22.56 -24.46 -22.30
CA LEU A 162 21.51 -25.47 -22.43
C LEU A 162 21.95 -26.79 -21.76
N GLU A 163 21.18 -27.30 -20.82
CA GLU A 163 21.49 -28.58 -20.18
C GLU A 163 21.11 -29.77 -21.07
N ASN A 164 20.06 -29.60 -21.88
CA ASN A 164 19.51 -30.60 -22.78
C ASN A 164 19.29 -30.02 -24.18
N ASP A 165 18.95 -30.89 -25.14
CA ASP A 165 18.44 -30.47 -26.45
C ASP A 165 17.13 -29.69 -26.29
N ILE A 166 16.83 -28.80 -27.25
CA ILE A 166 15.60 -27.99 -27.25
C ILE A 166 14.41 -28.94 -27.37
N ARG A 167 13.43 -28.81 -26.46
CA ARG A 167 12.21 -29.61 -26.48
C ARG A 167 11.19 -29.02 -27.46
N TYR A 168 10.37 -29.87 -28.04
CA TYR A 168 9.36 -29.50 -29.03
C TYR A 168 8.19 -30.50 -29.01
N PRO A 169 6.99 -30.15 -29.53
CA PRO A 169 5.75 -30.87 -29.23
C PRO A 169 5.69 -32.30 -29.80
N SER A 170 6.32 -32.55 -30.95
CA SER A 170 6.40 -33.90 -31.52
C SER A 170 7.61 -34.06 -32.44
N SER A 171 8.08 -35.29 -32.66
CA SER A 171 9.19 -35.57 -33.59
C SER A 171 8.98 -35.05 -35.02
N SER A 172 7.73 -34.91 -35.44
CA SER A 172 7.33 -34.36 -36.74
C SER A 172 7.13 -32.85 -36.75
N ASP A 173 6.92 -32.24 -35.59
CA ASP A 173 6.57 -30.82 -35.43
C ASP A 173 7.65 -30.13 -34.61
N ARG A 174 8.65 -29.60 -35.31
CA ARG A 174 9.77 -28.83 -34.73
C ARG A 174 9.55 -27.33 -34.85
N GLU A 175 8.32 -26.92 -35.15
CA GLU A 175 7.92 -25.54 -35.29
C GLU A 175 6.91 -25.18 -34.18
N GLY A 176 6.82 -23.91 -33.83
CA GLY A 176 5.88 -23.41 -32.83
C GLY A 176 5.82 -21.89 -32.84
N VAL A 177 4.82 -21.33 -32.18
CA VAL A 177 4.58 -19.88 -32.08
C VAL A 177 4.90 -19.32 -30.69
N VAL A 178 5.21 -20.22 -29.74
CA VAL A 178 5.63 -19.88 -28.38
C VAL A 178 6.99 -20.48 -28.11
N VAL A 179 7.85 -19.73 -27.43
CA VAL A 179 9.11 -20.25 -26.88
C VAL A 179 9.10 -20.06 -25.36
N ALA A 180 9.12 -21.16 -24.64
CA ALA A 180 9.30 -21.18 -23.19
C ALA A 180 10.77 -21.48 -22.87
N TYR A 181 11.31 -20.89 -21.81
CA TYR A 181 12.69 -21.08 -21.42
C TYR A 181 12.93 -20.87 -19.91
N GLU A 182 13.86 -21.64 -19.36
CA GLU A 182 14.35 -21.48 -17.99
C GLU A 182 15.59 -20.56 -18.03
N PRO A 183 15.60 -19.38 -17.38
CA PRO A 183 16.75 -18.48 -17.39
C PRO A 183 17.92 -19.01 -16.55
N LEU A 184 19.17 -18.67 -16.92
CA LEU A 184 20.37 -19.08 -16.18
C LEU A 184 20.41 -18.56 -14.75
N TYR A 185 20.09 -17.27 -14.60
CA TYR A 185 19.94 -16.63 -13.31
C TYR A 185 18.45 -16.62 -13.00
N GLY A 186 18.09 -16.94 -11.75
CA GLY A 186 16.76 -16.60 -11.27
C GLY A 186 16.56 -15.12 -11.55
N ILE A 187 15.57 -14.78 -12.36
CA ILE A 187 15.22 -13.38 -12.57
C ILE A 187 14.81 -12.92 -11.17
N GLY A 188 15.57 -12.01 -10.56
CA GLY A 188 15.12 -11.38 -9.32
C GLY A 188 13.71 -10.88 -9.59
N ASP A 189 12.75 -11.28 -8.78
CA ASP A 189 11.31 -11.27 -9.08
C ASP A 189 10.80 -9.84 -9.42
N SER A 190 11.14 -9.32 -10.60
CA SER A 190 10.70 -8.02 -11.14
C SER A 190 9.20 -8.00 -11.41
N ILE A 191 8.54 -9.13 -11.19
CA ILE A 191 7.11 -9.27 -11.21
C ILE A 191 6.46 -8.40 -10.13
N TYR A 192 7.09 -8.30 -8.95
CA TYR A 192 6.51 -7.57 -7.83
C TYR A 192 6.41 -6.06 -8.12
N ASP A 193 7.48 -5.48 -8.70
CA ASP A 193 7.48 -4.09 -9.19
C ASP A 193 6.37 -3.84 -10.23
N LYS A 194 6.05 -4.85 -11.04
CA LYS A 194 5.06 -4.74 -12.13
C LYS A 194 3.62 -4.93 -11.66
N LEU A 195 3.41 -5.68 -10.60
CA LEU A 195 2.12 -5.82 -9.95
C LEU A 195 1.72 -4.54 -9.21
N GLY A 196 2.60 -3.53 -9.18
CA GLY A 196 2.34 -2.25 -8.51
C GLY A 196 2.33 -2.39 -6.99
N TRP A 197 2.92 -3.46 -6.46
CA TRP A 197 3.01 -3.65 -5.02
C TRP A 197 4.04 -2.71 -4.44
N ASN A 198 3.76 -2.24 -3.24
CA ASN A 198 4.76 -1.49 -2.51
C ASN A 198 5.99 -2.37 -2.20
N LYS A 199 7.16 -1.74 -2.08
CA LYS A 199 8.45 -2.39 -1.83
C LYS A 199 8.41 -3.29 -0.59
N PHE A 200 7.79 -2.81 0.49
CA PHE A 200 7.70 -3.55 1.75
C PHE A 200 6.97 -4.89 1.58
N TRP A 201 5.79 -4.87 0.95
CA TRP A 201 5.01 -6.08 0.67
C TRP A 201 5.77 -7.07 -0.21
N THR A 202 6.37 -6.54 -1.28
CA THR A 202 7.21 -7.29 -2.22
C THR A 202 8.31 -8.07 -1.51
N GLU A 203 9.08 -7.38 -0.68
CA GLU A 203 10.19 -7.98 0.04
C GLU A 203 9.69 -9.01 1.06
N MET A 204 8.66 -8.66 1.83
CA MET A 204 8.04 -9.56 2.82
C MET A 204 7.56 -10.86 2.19
N VAL A 205 6.85 -10.81 1.06
CA VAL A 205 6.41 -11.98 0.30
C VAL A 205 7.60 -12.79 -0.23
N SER A 206 8.61 -12.11 -0.77
CA SER A 206 9.79 -12.76 -1.35
C SER A 206 10.66 -13.48 -0.32
N GLU A 207 10.74 -12.96 0.91
CA GLU A 207 11.50 -13.52 2.03
C GLU A 207 10.79 -14.75 2.60
N VAL A 208 9.47 -14.67 2.82
CA VAL A 208 8.67 -15.82 3.26
C VAL A 208 8.80 -17.01 2.31
N TYR A 209 8.88 -16.75 1.00
CA TYR A 209 9.08 -17.80 0.01
C TYR A 209 10.49 -18.41 0.06
N GLN A 210 11.49 -17.64 0.49
CA GLN A 210 12.88 -18.12 0.58
C GLN A 210 13.14 -18.92 1.85
N ASP A 211 12.53 -18.50 2.96
CA ASP A 211 12.87 -18.95 4.30
C ASP A 211 11.75 -19.78 4.96
N GLU A 212 11.20 -20.77 4.22
CA GLU A 212 10.24 -21.73 4.78
C GLU A 212 10.79 -22.46 6.04
N GLU A 213 12.11 -22.52 6.22
CA GLU A 213 12.77 -23.13 7.40
C GLU A 213 12.95 -22.19 8.61
N ASP A 214 13.08 -20.86 8.41
CA ASP A 214 13.39 -19.88 9.48
C ASP A 214 12.15 -19.12 9.99
N SER A 215 11.00 -19.28 9.34
CA SER A 215 9.74 -18.87 9.93
C SER A 215 9.50 -19.74 11.18
N GLY A 216 9.52 -19.16 12.39
CA GLY A 216 9.20 -19.84 13.66
C GLY A 216 7.78 -20.42 13.76
N ALA A 217 7.12 -20.60 12.62
CA ALA A 217 5.76 -21.05 12.44
C ALA A 217 5.73 -22.55 12.11
N SER A 218 5.18 -23.33 13.02
CA SER A 218 4.69 -24.68 12.73
C SER A 218 3.39 -24.68 11.88
N GLY A 219 3.14 -23.62 11.12
CA GLY A 219 1.92 -23.39 10.33
C GLY A 219 2.27 -23.18 8.86
N GLY A 220 1.38 -23.64 7.96
CA GLY A 220 1.57 -23.47 6.52
C GLY A 220 1.17 -22.07 6.06
N PHE A 221 2.04 -21.42 5.30
CA PHE A 221 1.72 -20.22 4.54
C PHE A 221 1.33 -20.65 3.14
N LYS A 222 0.30 -20.03 2.58
CA LYS A 222 -0.09 -20.25 1.18
C LYS A 222 -0.17 -18.91 0.49
N PHE A 223 0.63 -18.75 -0.54
CA PHE A 223 0.44 -17.68 -1.50
C PHE A 223 -0.64 -18.12 -2.47
N GLU A 224 -1.75 -17.39 -2.50
CA GLU A 224 -2.81 -17.60 -3.48
C GLU A 224 -2.85 -16.37 -4.38
N SER A 225 -2.51 -16.56 -5.64
CA SER A 225 -2.87 -15.59 -6.67
C SER A 225 -4.36 -15.77 -6.97
N SER A 226 -5.10 -14.66 -7.09
CA SER A 226 -6.45 -14.73 -7.65
C SER A 226 -6.38 -15.37 -9.04
N ALA A 227 -7.41 -16.13 -9.41
CA ALA A 227 -7.46 -16.82 -10.70
C ALA A 227 -7.50 -15.84 -11.90
N ASP A 228 -7.76 -14.55 -11.67
CA ASP A 228 -7.71 -13.49 -12.68
C ASP A 228 -6.38 -12.70 -12.67
N GLY A 229 -5.45 -13.05 -11.78
CA GLY A 229 -4.13 -12.41 -11.68
C GLY A 229 -4.15 -10.97 -11.18
N THR A 230 -5.30 -10.46 -10.72
CA THR A 230 -5.45 -9.05 -10.31
C THR A 230 -5.20 -8.79 -8.83
N ASP A 231 -5.45 -9.78 -7.96
CA ASP A 231 -5.28 -9.67 -6.51
C ASP A 231 -4.42 -10.85 -6.03
N LEU A 232 -3.16 -10.61 -5.66
CA LEU A 232 -2.44 -11.59 -4.84
C LEU A 232 -2.93 -11.44 -3.41
N SER A 233 -3.29 -12.55 -2.79
CA SER A 233 -3.40 -12.61 -1.33
C SER A 233 -2.37 -13.57 -0.75
N LEU A 234 -1.78 -13.16 0.36
CA LEU A 234 -1.11 -14.07 1.26
C LEU A 234 -2.17 -14.63 2.19
N ASN A 235 -2.47 -15.91 2.01
CA ASN A 235 -3.31 -16.65 2.92
C ASN A 235 -2.44 -17.23 4.05
N ILE A 236 -2.65 -16.74 5.25
CA ILE A 236 -2.00 -17.30 6.44
C ILE A 236 -2.99 -18.26 7.09
N THR A 237 -2.66 -19.55 7.06
CA THR A 237 -3.44 -20.57 7.76
C THR A 237 -2.84 -20.89 9.13
N GLY A 238 -3.68 -20.93 10.16
CA GLY A 238 -3.31 -21.64 11.39
C GLY A 238 -3.25 -23.14 11.11
N GLY A 239 -2.13 -23.81 11.44
CA GLY A 239 -2.04 -25.27 11.27
C GLY A 239 -3.04 -26.03 12.15
N GLU A 240 -3.61 -27.13 11.64
CA GLU A 240 -4.50 -28.00 12.42
C GLU A 240 -3.80 -28.50 13.69
N GLY A 241 -4.42 -28.30 14.86
CA GLY A 241 -3.95 -28.87 16.12
C GLY A 241 -2.80 -28.14 16.82
N LEU A 242 -2.34 -26.99 16.30
CA LEU A 242 -1.36 -26.14 16.98
C LEU A 242 -2.01 -24.78 17.30
N PRO A 243 -2.14 -24.39 18.58
CA PRO A 243 -2.72 -23.09 19.00
C PRO A 243 -1.83 -21.88 18.62
N LYS A 244 -0.82 -22.08 17.78
CA LYS A 244 0.19 -21.11 17.36
C LYS A 244 0.04 -20.89 15.87
N GLY A 245 -0.88 -20.00 15.49
CA GLY A 245 -0.92 -19.49 14.13
C GLY A 245 0.45 -18.92 13.74
N GLY A 246 0.88 -19.16 12.51
CA GLY A 246 2.20 -18.75 12.02
C GLY A 246 2.36 -17.23 12.08
N MET A 247 3.57 -16.79 12.42
CA MET A 247 3.97 -15.39 12.32
C MET A 247 4.97 -15.25 11.19
N ILE A 248 4.79 -14.21 10.39
CA ILE A 248 5.77 -13.79 9.38
C ILE A 248 6.41 -12.52 9.89
N PHE A 249 7.72 -12.54 10.04
CA PHE A 249 8.52 -11.41 10.48
C PHE A 249 9.17 -10.73 9.28
N LYS A 250 9.24 -9.40 9.33
CA LYS A 250 9.97 -8.56 8.38
C LYS A 250 10.67 -7.46 9.16
N GLU A 251 11.99 -7.39 9.08
CA GLU A 251 12.76 -6.29 9.65
C GLU A 251 12.43 -5.00 8.89
N ILE A 252 12.04 -3.95 9.62
CA ILE A 252 11.83 -2.61 9.09
C ILE A 252 13.15 -1.84 9.23
N ARG A 253 13.74 -1.52 8.08
CA ARG A 253 14.93 -0.69 7.93
C ARG A 253 14.62 0.70 7.38
N ASP A 254 15.55 1.63 7.57
CA ASP A 254 15.45 3.02 7.07
C ASP A 254 15.23 3.10 5.55
N ASP A 255 15.71 2.13 4.78
CA ASP A 255 15.54 2.10 3.32
C ASP A 255 14.12 1.74 2.85
N HIS A 256 13.24 1.29 3.75
CA HIS A 256 11.80 1.25 3.47
C HIS A 256 11.15 2.64 3.50
N PHE A 257 11.85 3.63 4.05
CA PHE A 257 11.37 4.99 4.20
C PHE A 257 12.15 6.00 3.35
N GLU A 258 13.06 5.57 2.46
CA GLU A 258 13.90 6.49 1.67
C GLU A 258 13.09 7.52 0.86
N ASP A 259 11.88 7.14 0.42
CA ASP A 259 10.99 7.96 -0.41
C ASP A 259 9.79 8.55 0.35
N ILE A 260 9.69 8.33 1.67
CA ILE A 260 8.57 8.80 2.51
C ILE A 260 9.09 9.41 3.82
N PRO A 261 8.45 10.44 4.39
CA PRO A 261 8.95 11.13 5.59
C PRO A 261 8.77 10.32 6.90
N ALA A 262 9.06 9.02 6.92
CA ALA A 262 8.92 8.14 8.09
C ALA A 262 10.28 7.57 8.57
N ASN A 263 10.27 6.95 9.74
CA ASN A 263 11.37 6.14 10.27
C ASN A 263 10.84 5.07 11.23
N ILE A 264 11.73 4.24 11.79
CA ILE A 264 11.31 3.16 12.69
C ILE A 264 10.57 3.66 13.95
N ASP A 265 10.85 4.88 14.41
CA ASP A 265 10.23 5.50 15.57
C ASP A 265 8.89 6.19 15.24
N SER A 266 8.64 6.55 13.98
CA SER A 266 7.37 7.15 13.51
C SER A 266 7.01 6.64 12.12
N TYR A 267 5.98 5.79 12.04
CA TYR A 267 5.52 5.23 10.77
C TYR A 267 4.03 4.85 10.81
N SER A 268 3.42 4.75 9.63
CA SER A 268 2.10 4.14 9.47
C SER A 268 2.21 2.82 8.69
N ILE A 269 1.37 1.85 9.07
CA ILE A 269 1.16 0.60 8.37
C ILE A 269 -0.29 0.58 7.90
N GLU A 270 -0.53 0.34 6.63
CA GLU A 270 -1.86 -0.05 6.14
C GLU A 270 -1.87 -1.56 5.93
N VAL A 271 -2.87 -2.24 6.49
CA VAL A 271 -3.11 -3.67 6.27
C VAL A 271 -4.48 -3.87 5.66
N ASP A 272 -4.50 -4.26 4.38
CA ASP A 272 -5.71 -4.65 3.66
C ASP A 272 -5.92 -6.16 3.81
N ALA A 273 -6.90 -6.54 4.62
CA ALA A 273 -7.15 -7.93 4.93
C ALA A 273 -8.65 -8.27 5.02
N ILE A 274 -8.96 -9.54 4.75
CA ILE A 274 -10.27 -10.13 5.03
C ILE A 274 -10.08 -11.36 5.91
N ASN A 275 -10.89 -11.45 6.96
CA ASN A 275 -11.00 -12.65 7.76
C ASN A 275 -12.09 -13.55 7.14
N ARG A 276 -11.70 -14.71 6.59
CA ARG A 276 -12.63 -15.58 5.85
C ARG A 276 -13.42 -16.54 6.72
N ASP A 277 -13.07 -16.68 7.99
CA ASP A 277 -13.80 -17.60 8.86
C ASP A 277 -15.13 -16.99 9.34
N THR A 278 -16.09 -17.79 9.80
CA THR A 278 -17.37 -17.31 10.36
C THR A 278 -17.42 -17.38 11.89
N GLY A 279 -16.29 -17.65 12.56
CA GLY A 279 -16.22 -17.50 14.02
C GLY A 279 -14.81 -17.44 14.58
N LYS A 280 -14.67 -16.73 15.71
CA LYS A 280 -13.58 -16.82 16.73
C LYS A 280 -12.11 -16.69 16.31
N GLY A 281 -11.80 -16.52 15.03
CA GLY A 281 -10.46 -16.21 14.53
C GLY A 281 -10.27 -14.73 14.25
N GLY A 282 -9.02 -14.32 14.05
CA GLY A 282 -8.61 -12.94 13.85
C GLY A 282 -7.22 -12.85 13.23
N TYR A 283 -6.75 -11.63 13.01
CA TYR A 283 -5.38 -11.37 12.59
C TYR A 283 -4.74 -10.30 13.46
N GLY A 284 -3.41 -10.32 13.52
CA GLY A 284 -2.66 -9.41 14.35
C GLY A 284 -1.36 -9.01 13.71
N ILE A 285 -0.91 -7.83 14.12
CA ILE A 285 0.26 -7.16 13.60
C ILE A 285 1.15 -6.86 14.81
N LEU A 286 2.32 -7.48 14.84
CA LEU A 286 3.39 -7.16 15.78
C LEU A 286 4.07 -5.87 15.32
N LEU A 287 3.96 -4.85 16.14
CA LEU A 287 4.53 -3.52 16.01
C LEU A 287 5.76 -3.46 16.91
N ARG A 288 6.84 -2.84 16.43
CA ARG A 288 8.12 -2.74 17.14
C ARG A 288 8.54 -4.11 17.71
N GLY A 289 8.51 -5.10 16.85
CA GLY A 289 8.78 -6.49 17.17
C GLY A 289 10.27 -6.76 17.35
N PHE A 290 10.58 -7.82 18.08
CA PHE A 290 11.89 -8.47 18.07
C PHE A 290 11.66 -9.96 18.03
N TYR A 291 12.41 -10.67 17.19
CA TYR A 291 12.38 -12.13 17.12
C TYR A 291 13.74 -12.71 17.50
N ASP A 292 13.77 -13.43 18.61
CA ASP A 292 14.93 -14.19 19.04
C ASP A 292 14.95 -15.52 18.30
N THR A 293 15.82 -15.65 17.30
CA THR A 293 15.97 -16.85 16.47
C THR A 293 16.51 -18.04 17.27
N GLU A 294 17.29 -17.82 18.35
CA GLU A 294 17.82 -18.90 19.18
C GLU A 294 16.73 -19.51 20.07
N THR A 295 15.86 -18.66 20.63
CA THR A 295 14.80 -19.12 21.53
C THR A 295 13.44 -19.31 20.84
N GLN A 296 13.33 -18.91 19.57
CA GLN A 296 12.10 -18.85 18.78
C GLN A 296 10.99 -18.08 19.49
N LYS A 297 11.34 -16.91 20.04
CA LYS A 297 10.42 -16.10 20.83
C LYS A 297 10.34 -14.69 20.29
N ASP A 298 9.12 -14.21 20.18
CA ASP A 298 8.83 -12.84 19.82
C ASP A 298 8.53 -11.96 21.04
N PHE A 299 8.80 -10.68 20.83
CA PHE A 299 8.60 -9.59 21.77
C PHE A 299 8.07 -8.39 20.96
N GLY A 300 7.27 -7.51 21.56
CA GLY A 300 6.78 -6.30 20.89
C GLY A 300 5.35 -5.96 21.27
N TYR A 301 4.63 -5.26 20.39
CA TYR A 301 3.25 -4.82 20.61
C TYR A 301 2.35 -5.40 19.55
N MET A 302 1.48 -6.32 19.94
CA MET A 302 0.54 -6.94 19.01
C MET A 302 -0.76 -6.15 18.98
N PHE A 303 -1.01 -5.46 17.86
CA PHE A 303 -2.34 -4.99 17.50
C PHE A 303 -3.13 -6.19 16.96
N GLN A 304 -4.35 -6.38 17.43
CA GLN A 304 -5.18 -7.54 17.12
C GLN A 304 -6.56 -7.10 16.68
N PHE A 305 -6.99 -7.60 15.52
CA PHE A 305 -8.39 -7.64 15.12
C PHE A 305 -8.98 -9.00 15.47
N ASP A 306 -9.90 -9.05 16.43
CA ASP A 306 -10.57 -10.29 16.84
C ASP A 306 -12.10 -10.18 16.73
N PRO A 307 -12.68 -10.61 15.60
CA PRO A 307 -14.12 -10.80 15.44
C PRO A 307 -14.79 -11.63 16.54
N GLY A 308 -14.10 -12.63 17.08
CA GLY A 308 -14.55 -13.51 18.15
C GLY A 308 -14.49 -12.92 19.54
N ALA A 309 -13.58 -11.98 19.75
CA ALA A 309 -13.51 -11.17 20.96
C ALA A 309 -14.42 -9.93 20.88
N HIS A 310 -15.01 -9.67 19.71
CA HIS A 310 -15.85 -8.51 19.45
C HIS A 310 -15.10 -7.18 19.61
N GLY A 311 -13.87 -7.11 19.11
CA GLY A 311 -13.14 -5.85 19.17
C GLY A 311 -11.71 -5.88 18.63
N PHE A 312 -11.00 -4.83 18.98
CA PHE A 312 -9.61 -4.56 18.66
C PHE A 312 -8.83 -4.50 19.95
N VAL A 313 -7.64 -5.07 19.99
CA VAL A 313 -6.80 -5.06 21.20
C VAL A 313 -5.38 -4.72 20.84
N LEU A 314 -4.78 -3.79 21.59
CA LEU A 314 -3.32 -3.64 21.63
C LEU A 314 -2.79 -4.25 22.92
N ARG A 315 -1.81 -5.15 22.80
CA ARG A 315 -1.16 -5.82 23.93
C ARG A 315 0.34 -5.95 23.72
N ARG A 316 1.12 -6.00 24.80
CA ARG A 316 2.56 -6.30 24.73
C ARG A 316 2.81 -7.81 24.73
N ILE A 317 3.61 -8.31 23.79
CA ILE A 317 4.10 -9.69 23.73
C ILE A 317 5.51 -9.75 24.33
N LYS A 318 5.77 -10.79 25.12
CA LYS A 318 7.08 -11.07 25.69
C LYS A 318 7.32 -12.56 25.66
N ASN A 319 8.52 -12.99 25.26
CA ASN A 319 8.98 -14.37 25.40
C ASN A 319 8.11 -15.38 24.62
N GLY A 320 7.49 -14.95 23.52
CA GLY A 320 6.58 -15.77 22.71
C GLY A 320 5.28 -16.19 23.42
N ASP A 321 4.99 -15.59 24.58
CA ASP A 321 3.78 -15.88 25.33
C ASP A 321 2.59 -15.14 24.72
N HIS A 322 1.97 -15.79 23.75
CA HIS A 322 0.64 -15.43 23.25
C HIS A 322 -0.49 -16.04 24.10
N PHE A 323 -0.14 -16.71 25.20
CA PHE A 323 -1.02 -17.50 26.05
C PHE A 323 -1.97 -16.60 26.85
N ASN A 324 -3.04 -16.14 26.20
CA ASN A 324 -4.29 -15.97 26.91
C ASN A 324 -5.52 -16.18 26.02
N THR A 325 -5.58 -17.29 25.27
CA THR A 325 -6.78 -17.68 24.50
C THR A 325 -8.07 -17.79 25.34
N ALA A 326 -7.96 -17.81 26.68
CA ALA A 326 -9.09 -17.70 27.59
C ALA A 326 -9.66 -16.27 27.69
N ASN A 327 -8.83 -15.23 27.56
CA ASN A 327 -9.19 -13.82 27.67
C ASN A 327 -9.10 -13.01 26.35
N ILE A 328 -8.77 -13.63 25.21
CA ILE A 328 -8.92 -12.99 23.89
C ILE A 328 -10.42 -13.00 23.51
N GLY A 329 -11.24 -12.42 24.37
CA GLY A 329 -12.68 -12.44 24.29
C GLY A 329 -13.27 -11.97 25.60
N VAL A 330 -14.13 -10.97 25.50
CA VAL A 330 -14.82 -10.17 26.53
C VAL A 330 -15.70 -10.98 27.50
N ASN A 331 -15.44 -12.27 27.67
CA ASN A 331 -15.81 -12.91 28.92
C ASN A 331 -14.70 -12.63 29.92
N ALA A 332 -14.86 -11.51 30.62
CA ALA A 332 -14.58 -11.46 32.04
C ALA A 332 -15.29 -12.67 32.68
N TYR A 333 -14.62 -13.83 32.66
CA TYR A 333 -15.03 -14.99 33.44
C TYR A 333 -14.82 -14.55 34.88
N ARG A 334 -15.83 -13.89 35.46
CA ARG A 334 -15.95 -13.70 36.90
C ARG A 334 -15.86 -15.11 37.46
N PRO A 335 -14.74 -15.51 38.07
CA PRO A 335 -14.67 -16.81 38.69
C PRO A 335 -15.79 -16.81 39.73
N SER A 336 -16.72 -17.77 39.64
CA SER A 336 -17.71 -18.00 40.69
C SER A 336 -17.06 -18.30 42.05
N SER A 337 -15.73 -18.46 42.09
CA SER A 337 -14.90 -18.68 43.26
C SER A 337 -14.39 -17.41 43.97
N GLY A 338 -14.75 -16.19 43.55
CA GLY A 338 -14.40 -14.99 44.32
C GLY A 338 -12.91 -14.64 44.35
N LEU A 339 -12.13 -15.14 43.40
CA LEU A 339 -10.79 -14.63 43.12
C LEU A 339 -10.93 -13.30 42.37
N THR A 340 -10.71 -12.21 43.11
CA THR A 340 -10.80 -10.81 42.66
C THR A 340 -9.60 -10.35 41.83
N SER A 341 -8.73 -11.25 41.36
CA SER A 341 -7.59 -10.86 40.55
C SER A 341 -8.07 -10.37 39.18
N HIS A 342 -8.17 -9.05 39.06
CA HIS A 342 -8.19 -8.30 37.80
C HIS A 342 -6.88 -8.46 37.01
N ASP A 343 -5.96 -9.32 37.48
CA ASP A 343 -4.62 -9.63 36.96
C ASP A 343 -4.62 -10.33 35.58
N GLY A 344 -5.46 -9.93 34.63
CA GLY A 344 -5.66 -10.68 33.39
C GLY A 344 -6.03 -9.90 32.13
N LEU A 345 -6.30 -8.59 32.22
CA LEU A 345 -6.68 -7.76 31.07
C LEU A 345 -5.47 -6.94 30.60
N TYR A 346 -4.49 -7.62 30.03
CA TYR A 346 -3.20 -7.05 29.62
C TYR A 346 -3.24 -6.34 28.27
N GLY A 347 -4.31 -5.60 27.99
CA GLY A 347 -4.48 -4.92 26.72
C GLY A 347 -5.52 -3.83 26.78
N ALA A 348 -5.32 -2.83 25.93
CA ALA A 348 -6.30 -1.79 25.69
C ALA A 348 -7.24 -2.29 24.57
N GLU A 349 -8.53 -2.34 24.86
CA GLU A 349 -9.55 -2.90 23.96
C GLU A 349 -10.38 -1.80 23.33
N TYR A 350 -10.86 -1.94 22.08
CA TYR A 350 -11.93 -1.16 21.49
C TYR A 350 -13.03 -2.10 20.98
N THR A 351 -14.28 -1.84 21.32
CA THR A 351 -15.44 -2.56 20.80
C THR A 351 -15.93 -1.92 19.49
N PRO A 352 -16.73 -2.61 18.66
CA PRO A 352 -17.39 -2.02 17.50
C PRO A 352 -18.15 -0.74 17.79
N TYR A 353 -18.75 -0.65 18.99
CA TYR A 353 -19.48 0.54 19.39
C TYR A 353 -18.55 1.73 19.62
N ASP A 354 -17.35 1.47 20.15
CA ASP A 354 -16.34 2.51 20.38
C ASP A 354 -15.80 3.10 19.07
N ILE A 355 -15.90 2.35 17.95
CA ILE A 355 -15.36 2.76 16.66
C ILE A 355 -16.44 3.13 15.62
N ALA A 356 -17.72 3.05 15.98
CA ALA A 356 -18.82 3.31 15.06
C ALA A 356 -19.12 4.81 14.94
N ASN A 357 -19.47 5.26 13.74
CA ASN A 357 -19.97 6.61 13.46
C ASN A 357 -21.11 6.59 12.42
N GLU A 358 -21.54 7.77 11.97
CA GLU A 358 -22.65 7.91 11.01
C GLU A 358 -22.40 7.19 9.68
N SER A 359 -21.15 7.22 9.20
CA SER A 359 -20.75 6.61 7.93
C SER A 359 -20.27 5.17 8.09
N PHE A 360 -19.74 4.83 9.27
CA PHE A 360 -19.14 3.55 9.58
C PHE A 360 -19.90 2.90 10.73
N THR A 361 -20.98 2.20 10.38
CA THR A 361 -21.85 1.54 11.35
C THR A 361 -21.51 0.06 11.44
N TRP A 362 -21.36 -0.44 12.67
CA TRP A 362 -21.49 -1.87 12.92
C TRP A 362 -22.97 -2.14 13.18
N ASP A 363 -23.60 -3.05 12.41
CA ASP A 363 -25.04 -3.29 12.44
C ASP A 363 -25.43 -3.99 13.76
N SER A 364 -25.46 -3.23 14.86
CA SER A 364 -25.59 -3.72 16.23
C SER A 364 -27.02 -3.67 16.72
N GLY A 365 -28.00 -3.97 15.85
CA GLY A 365 -29.43 -3.95 16.19
C GLY A 365 -29.79 -4.80 17.43
N GLU A 366 -28.90 -5.68 17.91
CA GLU A 366 -29.02 -6.37 19.19
C GLU A 366 -27.87 -5.99 20.15
N ARG A 367 -28.23 -5.71 21.42
CA ARG A 367 -27.29 -5.38 22.51
C ARG A 367 -26.11 -6.36 22.57
N TRP A 368 -24.89 -5.83 22.65
CA TRP A 368 -23.59 -6.53 22.66
C TRP A 368 -23.47 -7.75 23.60
N TRP A 369 -24.24 -7.82 24.69
CA TRP A 369 -24.18 -8.91 25.67
C TRP A 369 -25.09 -10.11 25.35
N ARG A 370 -25.97 -10.00 24.34
CA ARG A 370 -26.90 -11.07 24.00
C ARG A 370 -26.18 -12.07 23.09
N ARG A 371 -25.90 -13.27 23.65
CA ARG A 371 -25.20 -14.40 23.02
C ARG A 371 -25.36 -14.41 21.50
N VAL A 372 -24.21 -14.32 20.82
CA VAL A 372 -23.97 -14.55 19.39
C VAL A 372 -24.98 -15.54 18.82
N SER A 373 -26.03 -15.02 18.18
CA SER A 373 -26.86 -15.83 17.31
C SER A 373 -26.10 -15.99 16.00
N GLU A 374 -26.20 -17.16 15.35
CA GLU A 374 -25.50 -17.50 14.09
C GLU A 374 -25.79 -16.53 12.91
N THR A 375 -26.63 -15.53 13.13
CA THR A 375 -27.05 -14.47 12.20
C THR A 375 -26.27 -13.16 12.34
N TRP A 376 -25.21 -13.09 13.17
CA TRP A 376 -24.40 -11.86 13.32
C TRP A 376 -23.75 -11.41 12.00
N SER A 377 -23.69 -10.09 11.85
CA SER A 377 -23.50 -9.34 10.60
C SER A 377 -22.29 -9.78 9.76
N ASN A 378 -22.52 -9.93 8.45
CA ASN A 378 -21.50 -10.08 7.40
C ASN A 378 -20.34 -9.07 7.50
N LYS A 379 -20.50 -7.96 8.24
CA LYS A 379 -19.50 -6.90 8.39
C LYS A 379 -18.17 -7.38 8.96
N TRP A 380 -18.15 -8.23 10.00
CA TRP A 380 -16.89 -8.73 10.57
C TRP A 380 -15.98 -9.51 9.59
N TRP A 381 -16.58 -10.00 8.52
CA TRP A 381 -15.94 -10.83 7.50
C TRP A 381 -15.78 -10.07 6.18
N GLN A 382 -15.93 -8.75 6.21
CA GLN A 382 -15.61 -7.90 5.07
C GLN A 382 -14.12 -7.63 5.02
N ARG A 383 -13.67 -7.27 3.82
CA ARG A 383 -12.33 -6.73 3.58
C ARG A 383 -12.27 -5.32 4.19
N TYR A 384 -11.27 -5.08 5.02
CA TYR A 384 -11.01 -3.78 5.63
C TYR A 384 -9.55 -3.40 5.41
N LYS A 385 -9.33 -2.12 5.11
CA LYS A 385 -8.03 -1.49 5.24
C LYS A 385 -7.87 -1.01 6.68
N THR A 386 -6.84 -1.49 7.35
CA THR A 386 -6.54 -1.15 8.74
C THR A 386 -5.30 -0.30 8.76
N LYS A 387 -5.50 1.00 9.03
CA LYS A 387 -4.43 1.98 9.12
C LYS A 387 -3.99 2.07 10.56
N ILE A 388 -2.74 1.71 10.83
CA ILE A 388 -2.11 1.74 12.14
C ILE A 388 -0.99 2.76 12.08
N LYS A 389 -0.97 3.73 12.98
CA LYS A 389 0.14 4.67 13.16
C LYS A 389 0.86 4.29 14.43
N VAL A 390 2.19 4.23 14.37
CA VAL A 390 3.06 3.87 15.47
C VAL A 390 4.03 5.01 15.68
N GLN A 391 4.02 5.55 16.89
CA GLN A 391 4.92 6.62 17.29
C GLN A 391 5.59 6.26 18.62
N THR A 392 6.91 6.29 18.62
CA THR A 392 7.76 6.03 19.78
C THR A 392 8.13 7.36 20.44
N GLN A 393 7.67 7.55 21.66
CA GLN A 393 7.90 8.76 22.45
C GLN A 393 9.31 8.77 23.06
N PRO A 394 9.86 9.96 23.38
CA PRO A 394 11.06 10.07 24.19
C PRO A 394 10.91 9.31 25.51
N GLY A 395 11.66 8.22 25.70
CA GLY A 395 11.53 7.31 26.85
C GLY A 395 11.04 5.90 26.49
N GLY A 396 10.57 5.71 25.26
CA GLY A 396 10.23 4.41 24.68
C GLY A 396 8.80 3.96 24.85
N ASP A 397 7.93 4.85 25.30
CA ASP A 397 6.49 4.64 25.27
C ASP A 397 5.97 4.68 23.83
N LEU A 398 4.92 3.91 23.54
CA LEU A 398 4.29 3.89 22.23
C LEU A 398 2.92 4.57 22.28
N ILE A 399 2.71 5.47 21.34
CA ILE A 399 1.38 5.92 20.92
C ILE A 399 1.04 5.12 19.68
N VAL A 400 -0.07 4.38 19.73
CA VAL A 400 -0.59 3.67 18.57
C VAL A 400 -1.98 4.21 18.27
N ARG A 401 -2.19 4.62 17.03
CA ARG A 401 -3.51 5.00 16.51
C ARG A 401 -3.94 3.96 15.50
N ALA A 402 -5.20 3.58 15.48
CA ALA A 402 -5.71 2.69 14.46
C ALA A 402 -7.08 3.12 13.94
N GLN A 403 -7.31 2.95 12.65
CA GLN A 403 -8.58 3.26 12.00
C GLN A 403 -8.89 2.19 10.95
N LEU A 404 -10.17 1.83 10.84
CA LEU A 404 -10.64 0.97 9.75
C LEU A 404 -11.23 1.79 8.63
N GLU A 405 -11.03 1.32 7.41
CA GLU A 405 -11.67 1.80 6.20
C GLU A 405 -12.34 0.62 5.49
N ASP A 406 -13.64 0.70 5.25
CA ASP A 406 -14.37 -0.34 4.51
C ASP A 406 -14.16 -0.22 2.99
N LYS A 407 -14.64 -1.21 2.24
CA LYS A 407 -14.55 -1.24 0.78
C LYS A 407 -15.22 -0.05 0.06
N ASP A 408 -16.12 0.67 0.73
CA ASP A 408 -16.84 1.82 0.20
C ASP A 408 -16.12 3.14 0.59
N GLY A 409 -14.98 3.05 1.29
CA GLY A 409 -14.16 4.18 1.74
C GLY A 409 -14.65 4.82 3.04
N ASN A 410 -15.63 4.24 3.74
CA ASN A 410 -16.08 4.78 5.02
C ASN A 410 -15.06 4.47 6.11
N LYS A 411 -14.76 5.45 6.96
CA LYS A 411 -13.75 5.32 8.01
C LYS A 411 -14.39 5.20 9.38
N SER A 412 -13.88 4.30 10.22
CA SER A 412 -14.29 4.17 11.62
C SER A 412 -13.86 5.40 12.45
N GLU A 413 -14.42 5.56 13.64
CA GLU A 413 -13.74 6.37 14.65
C GLU A 413 -12.36 5.79 14.94
N GLU A 414 -11.46 6.67 15.36
CA GLU A 414 -10.08 6.33 15.59
C GLU A 414 -9.88 5.67 16.97
N MET A 415 -9.07 4.62 17.00
CA MET A 415 -8.65 3.92 18.20
C MET A 415 -7.33 4.49 18.68
N TRP A 416 -7.24 4.84 19.95
CA TRP A 416 -6.11 5.53 20.56
C TRP A 416 -5.57 4.69 21.71
N PHE A 417 -4.37 4.15 21.52
CA PHE A 417 -3.68 3.31 22.50
C PHE A 417 -2.42 4.01 22.99
N GLY A 418 -2.21 4.01 24.30
CA GLY A 418 -1.06 4.64 24.93
C GLY A 418 -1.42 5.18 26.31
N ASP A 419 -0.40 5.50 27.11
CA ASP A 419 -0.58 6.09 28.44
C ASP A 419 -0.53 7.62 28.37
N PHE A 420 -1.40 8.18 27.54
CA PHE A 420 -1.68 9.61 27.50
C PHE A 420 -3.11 9.81 27.97
N GLY A 421 -3.31 10.75 28.90
CA GLY A 421 -4.62 10.98 29.53
C GLY A 421 -5.71 11.31 28.49
N GLU A 422 -5.80 12.59 28.14
CA GLU A 422 -6.81 13.10 27.22
C GLU A 422 -6.15 14.10 26.27
N ILE A 423 -6.30 13.89 24.96
CA ILE A 423 -5.86 14.81 23.92
C ILE A 423 -7.12 15.37 23.25
N LYS A 424 -7.23 16.69 23.13
CA LYS A 424 -8.34 17.35 22.42
C LYS A 424 -7.82 17.91 21.09
N LEU A 425 -8.33 17.42 19.96
CA LEU A 425 -8.03 17.97 18.62
C LEU A 425 -9.35 18.24 17.90
N ASN A 426 -9.53 19.43 17.34
CA ASN A 426 -10.75 19.78 16.59
C ASN A 426 -12.05 19.56 17.39
N GLY A 427 -12.01 19.74 18.72
CA GLY A 427 -13.18 19.58 19.59
C GLY A 427 -13.53 18.12 19.90
N THR A 428 -12.84 17.19 19.24
CA THR A 428 -12.91 15.76 19.52
C THR A 428 -11.95 15.43 20.64
N VAL A 429 -12.46 14.71 21.63
CA VAL A 429 -11.72 14.26 22.79
C VAL A 429 -11.21 12.84 22.54
N PHE A 430 -9.90 12.69 22.43
CA PHE A 430 -9.22 11.42 22.28
C PHE A 430 -8.68 10.99 23.65
N LYS A 431 -9.05 9.80 24.09
CA LYS A 431 -8.56 9.22 25.34
C LYS A 431 -7.72 8.01 25.00
N GLY A 432 -6.44 8.06 25.38
CA GLY A 432 -5.58 6.90 25.28
C GLY A 432 -6.11 5.82 26.21
N ARG A 433 -6.39 4.64 25.66
CA ARG A 433 -6.61 3.48 26.52
C ARG A 433 -5.24 3.02 27.03
N LYS A 434 -5.01 3.26 28.32
CA LYS A 434 -3.76 2.93 29.01
C LYS A 434 -3.42 1.45 28.80
N LEU A 435 -2.20 1.21 28.35
CA LEU A 435 -1.59 -0.12 28.39
C LEU A 435 -1.15 -0.37 29.84
N ASP A 436 -1.47 -1.51 30.43
CA ASP A 436 -1.04 -1.82 31.80
C ASP A 436 0.49 -2.06 31.83
N TRP A 437 1.25 -0.98 32.02
CA TRP A 437 2.72 -0.95 31.96
C TRP A 437 3.40 -1.49 33.22
N ASP A 438 2.72 -1.44 34.37
CA ASP A 438 3.35 -1.62 35.70
C ASP A 438 3.87 -3.03 35.95
N PHE A 439 3.32 -4.04 35.27
CA PHE A 439 3.80 -5.43 35.39
C PHE A 439 5.20 -5.65 34.76
N PHE A 440 5.71 -4.71 33.95
CA PHE A 440 6.87 -4.96 33.07
C PHE A 440 8.10 -4.08 33.31
N SER A 441 8.16 -3.36 34.45
CA SER A 441 9.13 -2.33 34.87
C SER A 441 10.62 -2.72 35.04
N ARG A 442 11.18 -3.63 34.24
CA ARG A 442 12.59 -4.06 34.40
C ARG A 442 13.50 -4.01 33.17
N SER A 443 13.00 -3.65 31.99
CA SER A 443 13.88 -3.35 30.85
C SER A 443 13.26 -2.22 30.03
N ASN A 444 13.88 -1.05 30.11
CA ASN A 444 13.56 0.13 29.30
C ASN A 444 14.09 0.01 27.86
N GLU A 445 14.45 -1.20 27.42
CA GLU A 445 14.94 -1.41 26.06
C GLU A 445 13.76 -1.25 25.12
N LEU A 446 13.97 -0.35 24.14
CA LEU A 446 13.01 -0.07 23.10
C LEU A 446 12.65 -1.37 22.37
N PRO A 447 11.39 -1.51 21.94
CA PRO A 447 10.95 -2.70 21.25
C PRO A 447 11.56 -2.65 19.83
N GLY A 448 11.96 -3.81 19.31
CA GLY A 448 12.85 -3.92 18.14
C GLY A 448 12.29 -3.35 16.84
N ASP A 449 12.95 -3.67 15.75
CA ASP A 449 12.72 -3.16 14.40
C ASP A 449 11.89 -4.10 13.51
N PHE A 450 11.28 -5.15 14.07
CA PHE A 450 10.48 -6.08 13.27
C PHE A 450 9.01 -5.67 13.18
N LEU A 451 8.44 -5.80 11.99
CA LEU A 451 7.01 -5.99 11.81
C LEU A 451 6.73 -7.49 11.76
N ALA A 452 5.61 -7.94 12.30
CA ALA A 452 5.14 -9.28 11.98
C ALA A 452 3.64 -9.34 11.78
N ILE A 453 3.16 -10.25 10.93
CA ILE A 453 1.73 -10.54 10.78
C ILE A 453 1.41 -11.95 11.21
N ARG A 454 0.19 -12.13 11.72
CA ARG A 454 -0.30 -13.41 12.22
C ARG A 454 -1.78 -13.57 11.92
N ALA A 455 -2.21 -14.79 11.60
CA ALA A 455 -3.60 -15.22 11.74
C ALA A 455 -3.74 -16.15 12.96
N TRP A 456 -4.91 -16.18 13.62
CA TRP A 456 -5.17 -17.18 14.67
C TRP A 456 -6.62 -17.67 14.69
N ASP A 457 -6.80 -18.75 15.45
CA ASP A 457 -8.08 -19.29 15.87
C ASP A 457 -8.08 -19.62 17.36
N ARG A 458 -9.21 -19.37 18.02
CA ARG A 458 -9.51 -19.83 19.38
C ARG A 458 -9.85 -21.32 19.47
N SER A 459 -10.32 -21.95 18.39
CA SER A 459 -10.80 -23.34 18.37
C SER A 459 -9.77 -24.38 17.91
N GLY A 460 -8.62 -23.96 17.39
CA GLY A 460 -7.57 -24.83 16.85
C GLY A 460 -7.88 -25.41 15.47
N ALA A 461 -8.91 -24.90 14.79
CA ALA A 461 -9.20 -25.17 13.38
C ALA A 461 -8.31 -24.32 12.47
N ALA A 462 -8.25 -24.70 11.18
CA ALA A 462 -7.57 -23.91 10.15
C ALA A 462 -8.40 -22.67 9.82
N HIS A 463 -7.98 -21.52 10.33
CA HIS A 463 -8.59 -20.23 9.99
C HIS A 463 -7.70 -19.50 9.00
N ASN A 464 -8.36 -18.80 8.09
CA ASN A 464 -7.78 -18.20 6.90
C ASN A 464 -7.99 -16.68 6.98
N THR A 465 -6.91 -15.94 7.22
CA THR A 465 -6.89 -14.52 6.90
C THR A 465 -6.17 -14.35 5.57
N ASP A 466 -6.80 -13.63 4.67
CA ASP A 466 -6.17 -13.21 3.43
C ASP A 466 -5.69 -11.77 3.60
N PHE A 467 -4.39 -11.57 3.42
CA PHE A 467 -3.75 -10.27 3.34
C PHE A 467 -3.56 -9.94 1.87
N TYR A 468 -4.17 -8.85 1.40
CA TYR A 468 -4.07 -8.41 0.01
C TYR A 468 -2.93 -7.43 -0.20
N GLU A 469 -2.78 -6.49 0.72
CA GLU A 469 -1.75 -5.47 0.67
C GLU A 469 -1.30 -5.11 2.09
N ILE A 470 0.01 -4.91 2.25
CA ILE A 470 0.60 -4.31 3.45
C ILE A 470 1.56 -3.23 2.99
N SER A 471 1.31 -1.98 3.35
CA SER A 471 2.20 -0.87 3.00
C SER A 471 2.72 -0.18 4.25
N LEU A 472 3.90 0.45 4.10
CA LEU A 472 4.44 1.40 5.05
C LEU A 472 4.29 2.80 4.47
N GLU A 473 3.87 3.75 5.29
CA GLU A 473 3.72 5.15 4.95
C GLU A 473 4.32 6.04 6.04
N GLY A 474 4.53 7.32 5.72
CA GLY A 474 4.75 8.37 6.72
C GLY A 474 3.63 8.36 7.74
N ALA A 475 3.94 8.50 9.04
CA ALA A 475 2.87 8.85 9.96
C ALA A 475 2.42 10.29 9.66
N GLU A 476 1.23 10.68 10.11
CA GLU A 476 1.02 12.13 10.24
C GLU A 476 1.85 12.60 11.43
N PRO A 477 2.45 13.80 11.38
CA PRO A 477 3.26 14.32 12.46
C PRO A 477 2.49 14.24 13.79
N GLY A 478 3.02 13.44 14.70
CA GLY A 478 2.54 13.32 16.06
C GLY A 478 3.34 14.25 16.96
N VAL A 479 2.67 14.91 17.90
CA VAL A 479 3.38 15.67 18.95
C VAL A 479 4.11 14.65 19.84
N MET A 480 5.45 14.67 19.80
CA MET A 480 6.35 13.87 20.64
C MET A 480 6.58 14.48 22.01
N ASP A 481 6.61 15.80 22.09
CA ASP A 481 6.95 16.48 23.33
C ASP A 481 6.27 17.85 23.39
N LEU A 482 6.08 18.30 24.62
CA LEU A 482 5.52 19.60 24.95
C LEU A 482 6.47 20.29 25.92
N GLU A 483 7.32 21.18 25.41
CA GLU A 483 8.13 22.04 26.26
C GLU A 483 7.33 23.29 26.64
N ASN A 484 7.28 23.60 27.92
CA ASN A 484 6.66 24.82 28.42
C ASN A 484 7.72 25.74 29.03
N ASN A 485 8.00 26.85 28.35
CA ASN A 485 8.87 27.89 28.87
C ASN A 485 8.03 29.02 29.49
N TYR A 486 7.72 28.84 30.77
CA TYR A 486 6.87 29.73 31.54
C TYR A 486 7.31 31.20 31.55
N TYR A 487 8.62 31.46 31.52
CA TYR A 487 9.15 32.83 31.59
C TYR A 487 9.04 33.56 30.25
N ASP A 488 9.16 32.83 29.16
CA ASP A 488 9.19 33.39 27.81
C ASP A 488 7.81 33.38 27.14
N LYS A 489 6.77 32.90 27.85
CA LYS A 489 5.39 32.77 27.34
C LYS A 489 5.31 31.86 26.11
N GLU A 490 6.21 30.88 26.06
CA GLU A 490 6.36 30.00 24.90
C GLU A 490 5.92 28.58 25.28
N LEU A 491 5.11 28.01 24.39
CA LEU A 491 4.70 26.63 24.44
C LEU A 491 5.15 25.95 23.14
N LYS A 492 6.10 25.02 23.25
CA LYS A 492 6.70 24.37 22.09
C LYS A 492 6.15 22.96 21.96
N LEU A 493 5.41 22.71 20.89
CA LEU A 493 5.05 21.36 20.46
C LEU A 493 6.18 20.84 19.57
N ILE A 494 6.80 19.74 19.97
CA ILE A 494 7.84 19.07 19.18
C ILE A 494 7.17 17.89 18.49
N PHE A 495 7.25 17.84 17.17
CA PHE A 495 6.72 16.77 16.34
C PHE A 495 7.82 15.78 15.98
N ASP A 496 7.42 14.52 15.78
CA ASP A 496 8.30 13.44 15.31
C ASP A 496 8.82 13.66 13.89
N GLU A 497 8.04 14.38 13.08
CA GLU A 497 8.30 14.63 11.68
C GLU A 497 8.35 16.13 11.35
N ASN A 498 9.04 16.46 10.25
CA ASN A 498 9.11 17.84 9.77
C ASN A 498 7.76 18.21 9.13
N LEU A 499 7.11 19.23 9.67
CA LEU A 499 5.77 19.68 9.28
C LEU A 499 5.72 20.28 7.87
N ASN A 500 6.85 20.71 7.30
CA ASN A 500 6.93 21.23 5.93
C ASN A 500 6.97 20.12 4.86
N ASN A 501 7.27 18.87 5.21
CA ASN A 501 7.21 17.74 4.28
C ASN A 501 5.76 17.28 3.99
N LEU A 502 4.79 17.83 4.70
CA LEU A 502 3.38 17.65 4.44
C LEU A 502 2.97 18.53 3.24
N GLU A 503 3.28 18.12 2.00
CA GLU A 503 2.86 18.85 0.78
C GLU A 503 1.35 19.15 0.72
N ASN A 504 0.54 18.40 1.49
CA ASN A 504 -0.91 18.58 1.60
C ASN A 504 -1.36 19.58 2.67
N TYR A 505 -0.48 20.01 3.57
CA TYR A 505 -0.79 20.96 4.64
C TYR A 505 0.03 22.21 4.41
N LYS A 506 -0.55 23.21 3.72
CA LYS A 506 0.09 24.52 3.62
C LYS A 506 0.28 25.04 5.05
N THR A 507 1.53 25.29 5.44
CA THR A 507 1.91 25.75 6.79
C THR A 507 1.02 26.91 7.24
N ASP A 508 0.71 27.84 6.33
CA ASP A 508 -0.20 28.97 6.56
C ASP A 508 -1.64 28.56 6.91
N GLU A 509 -2.18 27.50 6.30
CA GLU A 509 -3.55 27.01 6.56
C GLU A 509 -3.65 26.32 7.92
N VAL A 510 -2.62 25.56 8.31
CA VAL A 510 -2.50 24.98 9.65
C VAL A 510 -2.33 26.08 10.70
N ILE A 511 -1.48 27.08 10.46
CA ILE A 511 -1.30 28.23 11.36
C ILE A 511 -2.63 28.98 11.54
N ASN A 512 -3.32 29.30 10.45
CA ASN A 512 -4.58 30.04 10.52
C ASN A 512 -5.63 29.26 11.29
N LYS A 513 -5.74 27.95 11.05
CA LYS A 513 -6.70 27.10 11.75
C LYS A 513 -6.36 26.94 13.23
N LEU A 514 -5.07 26.76 13.57
CA LEU A 514 -4.61 26.73 14.95
C LEU A 514 -4.86 28.08 15.65
N ASN A 515 -4.63 29.21 14.99
CA ASN A 515 -4.91 30.54 15.55
C ASN A 515 -6.41 30.79 15.79
N GLU A 516 -7.28 30.25 14.95
CA GLU A 516 -8.74 30.43 15.07
C GLU A 516 -9.35 29.55 16.19
N ASP A 517 -8.77 28.38 16.45
CA ASP A 517 -9.42 27.32 17.21
C ASP A 517 -8.63 26.82 18.44
N LEU A 518 -7.35 27.13 18.57
CA LEU A 518 -6.57 26.68 19.74
C LEU A 518 -6.82 27.61 20.92
N ILE A 519 -7.38 27.07 22.01
CA ILE A 519 -7.52 27.79 23.28
C ILE A 519 -6.52 27.18 24.27
N ILE A 520 -5.74 28.02 24.94
CA ILE A 520 -4.82 27.54 25.97
C ILE A 520 -5.39 27.95 27.32
N LYS A 521 -5.47 27.02 28.28
CA LYS A 521 -5.93 27.33 29.63
C LYS A 521 -4.87 27.01 30.67
N ASP A 522 -4.86 27.77 31.76
CA ASP A 522 -4.08 27.38 32.94
C ASP A 522 -4.82 26.34 33.78
N LEU A 523 -4.15 25.83 34.83
CA LEU A 523 -4.74 24.90 35.80
C LEU A 523 -5.93 25.48 36.58
N TYR A 524 -6.22 26.76 36.43
CA TYR A 524 -7.37 27.42 37.04
C TYR A 524 -8.50 27.66 36.01
N GLY A 525 -8.31 27.20 34.76
CA GLY A 525 -9.27 27.34 33.68
C GLY A 525 -9.28 28.75 33.05
N ASN A 526 -8.31 29.62 33.36
CA ASN A 526 -8.20 30.92 32.71
C ASN A 526 -7.70 30.73 31.28
N LYS A 527 -8.38 31.35 30.31
CA LYS A 527 -7.95 31.34 28.91
C LYS A 527 -6.76 32.27 28.71
N HIS A 528 -5.80 31.81 27.92
CA HIS A 528 -4.64 32.56 27.44
C HIS A 528 -4.79 32.75 25.94
N GLU A 529 -4.69 33.99 25.48
CA GLU A 529 -4.74 34.32 24.05
C GLU A 529 -3.39 33.99 23.40
N ILE A 530 -3.44 33.43 22.20
CA ILE A 530 -2.26 33.14 21.39
C ILE A 530 -1.82 34.44 20.73
N PHE A 531 -0.60 34.86 21.02
CA PHE A 531 0.01 36.03 20.40
C PHE A 531 0.56 35.70 19.01
N ASN A 532 1.27 34.58 18.90
CA ASN A 532 1.86 34.14 17.65
C ASN A 532 2.07 32.62 17.63
N ILE A 533 2.17 32.05 16.42
CA ILE A 533 2.59 30.67 16.21
C ILE A 533 3.77 30.72 15.23
N GLU A 534 4.92 30.22 15.68
CA GLU A 534 6.16 30.19 14.91
C GLU A 534 6.58 28.74 14.67
N PHE A 535 7.07 28.46 13.46
CA PHE A 535 7.77 27.20 13.19
C PHE A 535 9.25 27.41 13.47
N SER A 536 9.85 26.44 14.14
CA SER A 536 11.31 26.39 14.27
C SER A 536 11.97 26.17 12.92
N TYR A 537 13.26 26.49 12.84
CA TYR A 537 14.05 26.43 11.61
C TYR A 537 14.20 25.01 11.05
N ASP A 538 13.98 23.98 11.86
CA ASP A 538 13.95 22.58 11.43
C ASP A 538 12.53 22.06 11.10
N ASP A 539 11.52 22.93 11.22
CA ASP A 539 10.09 22.73 11.03
C ASP A 539 9.50 21.52 11.78
N ARG A 540 10.20 21.01 12.80
CA ARG A 540 9.68 19.98 13.71
C ARG A 540 9.06 20.58 14.95
N GLU A 541 9.26 21.85 15.21
CA GLU A 541 8.76 22.50 16.41
C GLU A 541 7.76 23.59 16.05
N LEU A 542 6.60 23.55 16.68
CA LEU A 542 5.61 24.61 16.66
C LEU A 542 5.68 25.36 17.99
N VAL A 543 6.21 26.58 17.96
CA VAL A 543 6.29 27.48 19.11
C VAL A 543 5.06 28.36 19.13
N ILE A 544 4.18 28.12 20.10
CA ILE A 544 3.01 28.93 20.39
C ILE A 544 3.41 29.97 21.43
N ILE A 545 3.47 31.22 21.01
CA ILE A 545 3.77 32.38 21.88
C ILE A 545 2.44 32.91 22.41
N LEU A 546 2.36 33.08 23.71
CA LEU A 546 1.16 33.51 24.43
C LEU A 546 1.24 35.00 24.79
N GLU A 547 0.09 35.67 24.87
CA GLU A 547 0.06 37.06 25.32
C GLU A 547 0.52 37.21 26.77
N ASP A 548 0.29 36.21 27.62
CA ASP A 548 0.63 36.20 29.04
C ASP A 548 1.33 34.91 29.49
N SER A 549 2.15 35.02 30.54
CA SER A 549 2.88 33.88 31.11
C SER A 549 1.91 32.96 31.85
N ILE A 550 1.91 31.69 31.52
CA ILE A 550 1.17 30.67 32.28
C ILE A 550 2.03 30.30 33.49
N SER A 551 1.47 30.26 34.70
CA SER A 551 2.23 29.80 35.89
C SER A 551 2.33 28.27 35.99
N SER A 552 1.45 27.57 35.27
CA SER A 552 1.27 26.11 35.12
C SER A 552 -0.07 25.89 34.40
N GLY A 553 -0.18 25.03 33.38
CA GLY A 553 -1.41 24.94 32.60
C GLY A 553 -1.62 23.65 31.80
N SER A 554 -2.83 23.52 31.27
CA SER A 554 -3.33 22.42 30.43
C SER A 554 -3.87 22.98 29.11
N ILE A 555 -3.40 22.48 27.97
CA ILE A 555 -3.84 22.97 26.66
C ILE A 555 -5.22 22.37 26.33
N GLU A 556 -6.17 23.20 25.85
CA GLU A 556 -7.51 22.74 25.46
C GLU A 556 -7.96 23.34 24.11
N TYR A 557 -7.81 22.62 22.99
CA TYR A 557 -8.30 23.09 21.69
C TYR A 557 -9.84 23.12 21.61
N TYR A 558 -10.42 24.20 21.08
CA TYR A 558 -11.87 24.31 20.81
C TYR A 558 -12.08 24.89 19.39
N PRO A 559 -12.57 24.10 18.41
CA PRO A 559 -12.90 24.63 17.11
C PRO A 559 -13.95 25.73 17.25
N SER A 560 -13.78 26.80 16.49
CA SER A 560 -14.75 27.87 16.37
C SER A 560 -16.12 27.26 16.00
N GLU A 561 -17.10 27.39 16.90
CA GLU A 561 -18.48 27.06 16.60
C GLU A 561 -18.97 28.04 15.53
N GLU A 562 -19.12 27.59 14.27
CA GLU A 562 -20.12 28.23 13.42
C GLU A 562 -21.49 27.93 14.07
N GLU A 563 -22.14 28.99 14.58
CA GLU A 563 -23.51 28.95 15.07
C GLU A 563 -24.45 28.43 13.97
N ILE A 564 -24.78 27.14 13.99
CA ILE A 564 -26.02 26.66 13.37
C ILE A 564 -27.11 26.73 14.43
N THR A 565 -27.84 27.85 14.43
CA THR A 565 -29.03 28.00 15.27
C THR A 565 -30.12 27.03 14.79
N THR A 566 -30.29 25.89 15.47
CA THR A 566 -31.53 25.11 15.34
C THR A 566 -32.57 25.65 16.32
N LYS A 567 -33.78 25.87 15.81
CA LYS A 567 -34.95 26.22 16.61
C LYS A 567 -35.34 25.00 17.44
N GLU A 568 -34.79 24.87 18.64
CA GLU A 568 -35.43 24.30 19.84
C GLU A 568 -34.33 24.13 20.89
N GLY A 569 -34.31 25.06 21.85
CA GLY A 569 -33.22 25.17 22.82
C GLY A 569 -32.99 23.90 23.63
N GLU A 570 -31.78 23.37 23.53
CA GLU A 570 -31.15 22.55 24.55
C GLU A 570 -29.79 23.16 24.91
N GLN A 571 -29.52 23.29 26.21
CA GLN A 571 -28.20 23.60 26.74
C GLN A 571 -27.46 22.29 26.98
N VAL A 572 -26.25 22.14 26.44
CA VAL A 572 -25.34 21.04 26.80
C VAL A 572 -24.31 21.55 27.81
N LYS A 573 -24.15 20.78 28.88
CA LYS A 573 -23.25 21.00 30.00
C LYS A 573 -21.97 20.20 29.75
N VAL A 574 -20.79 20.84 29.85
CA VAL A 574 -19.49 20.15 29.80
C VAL A 574 -18.82 20.24 31.17
N ASN A 575 -18.48 19.09 31.74
CA ASN A 575 -17.65 18.96 32.95
C ASN A 575 -16.19 18.71 32.52
N GLY A 576 -15.22 19.39 33.16
CA GLY A 576 -13.78 19.18 32.94
C GLY A 576 -13.09 18.33 34.01
N ILE A 577 -11.86 17.87 33.75
CA ILE A 577 -10.97 17.20 34.72
C ILE A 577 -9.53 17.77 34.58
N LEU A 578 -8.82 17.88 35.71
CA LEU A 578 -7.52 18.52 35.93
C LEU A 578 -6.38 17.51 36.12
N PHE A 579 -5.20 17.79 35.54
CA PHE A 579 -3.94 17.07 35.81
C PHE A 579 -2.90 18.01 36.42
N ASP A 580 -2.05 17.52 37.32
CA ASP A 580 -0.95 18.30 37.90
C ASP A 580 0.35 18.22 37.07
N ASN A 581 1.36 18.98 37.50
CA ASN A 581 2.67 19.12 36.84
C ASN A 581 3.52 17.83 36.85
N GLN A 582 2.96 16.72 37.33
CA GLN A 582 3.56 15.39 37.34
C GLN A 582 2.71 14.36 36.58
N GLY A 583 1.60 14.80 35.95
CA GLY A 583 0.70 13.94 35.19
C GLY A 583 -0.35 13.20 36.03
N ASN A 584 -0.56 13.56 37.30
CA ASN A 584 -1.55 12.87 38.16
C ASN A 584 -2.94 13.52 38.06
N GLU A 585 -4.01 12.70 38.06
CA GLU A 585 -5.41 13.16 38.15
C GLU A 585 -5.69 13.75 39.54
N VAL A 586 -6.17 15.00 39.59
CA VAL A 586 -6.59 15.63 40.85
C VAL A 586 -8.02 15.20 41.17
N ASN A 587 -8.18 14.13 41.94
CA ASN A 587 -9.49 13.72 42.45
C ASN A 587 -10.06 14.79 43.40
N GLU A 588 -11.13 15.48 43.00
CA GLU A 588 -11.93 16.27 43.94
C GLU A 588 -12.59 15.33 44.94
N PHE A 589 -12.05 15.23 46.17
CA PHE A 589 -12.90 15.00 47.34
C PHE A 589 -12.34 15.59 48.63
N ASN A 590 -13.24 16.34 49.29
CA ASN A 590 -13.24 16.89 50.65
C ASN A 590 -12.52 18.23 50.91
N ARG A 591 -13.32 19.31 50.91
CA ARG A 591 -13.30 20.28 52.01
C ARG A 591 -14.72 20.78 52.34
N GLU A 592 -15.19 20.35 53.51
CA GLU A 592 -16.29 20.96 54.24
C GLU A 592 -16.04 22.46 54.47
N PHE A 593 -17.11 23.25 54.33
CA PHE A 593 -17.39 24.41 55.18
C PHE A 593 -18.60 24.07 56.05
#